data_AF-A0A538TPV5-F1
#
_entry.id   AF-A0A538TPV5-F1
#
_cell.length_a   1.000
_cell.length_b   1.000
_cell.length_c   1.000
_cell.angle_alpha   90.00
_cell.angle_beta   90.00
_cell.angle_gamma   90.00
#
_symmetry.space_group_name_H-M   'P 1'
#
loop_
_entity.id
_entity.type
_entity.pdbx_description
1 polymer ?
#
loop_
_entity_poly.entity_id
_entity_poly.type
_entity_poly.pdbx_seq_one_letter_code
_entity_poly.pdbx_strand_id
1 'polypeptide(L)' 'MLRRLFGLALLIALSTLSCSKSNDRRAPLTERQRDSILAREPLPGASVVGRALEVSDTAAVRAARIDSMP' A
#
# COMPACT_ATOMS: atom_id res chain seq x y z
N MET A 1 -47.99 16.52 -14.07
CA MET A 1 -47.22 16.74 -12.82
C MET A 1 -46.56 15.45 -12.31
N LEU A 2 -47.23 14.29 -12.36
CA LEU A 2 -46.73 12.99 -11.86
C LEU A 2 -45.41 12.49 -12.49
N ARG A 3 -45.17 12.74 -13.79
CA ARG A 3 -43.90 12.38 -14.47
C ARG A 3 -42.69 13.20 -14.00
N ARG A 4 -42.91 14.44 -13.56
CA ARG A 4 -41.86 15.31 -13.01
C ARG A 4 -41.49 14.90 -11.57
N LEU A 5 -42.49 14.45 -10.80
CA LEU A 5 -42.30 13.89 -9.46
C LEU A 5 -41.49 12.58 -9.49
N PHE A 6 -41.75 11.71 -10.47
CA PHE A 6 -40.97 10.47 -10.66
C PHE A 6 -39.51 10.75 -11.02
N GLY A 7 -39.26 11.73 -11.89
CA GLY A 7 -37.89 12.13 -12.26
C GLY A 7 -37.11 12.73 -11.09
N LEU A 8 -37.77 13.54 -10.24
CA LEU A 8 -37.15 14.09 -9.03
C LEU A 8 -36.82 13.01 -8.01
N ALA A 9 -37.72 12.04 -7.80
CA ALA A 9 -37.51 10.93 -6.87
C ALA A 9 -36.34 10.02 -7.30
N LEU A 10 -36.19 9.77 -8.60
CA LEU A 10 -35.08 8.99 -9.15
C LEU A 10 -33.72 9.70 -8.98
N LEU A 11 -33.69 11.02 -9.17
CA LEU A 11 -32.48 11.85 -8.97
C LEU A 11 -32.03 11.87 -7.50
N ILE A 12 -32.98 11.94 -6.56
CA ILE A 12 -32.69 11.89 -5.12
C ILE A 12 -32.17 10.50 -4.73
N ALA A 13 -32.76 9.43 -5.28
CA ALA A 13 -32.33 8.05 -4.99
C ALA A 13 -30.92 7.72 -5.51
N LEU A 14 -30.47 8.33 -6.61
CA LEU A 14 -29.10 8.16 -7.11
C LEU A 14 -28.06 8.93 -6.29
N SER A 15 -28.46 10.02 -5.64
CA SER A 15 -27.56 10.90 -4.88
C SER A 15 -27.08 10.29 -3.57
N THR A 16 -27.81 9.30 -3.03
CA THR A 16 -27.47 8.66 -1.75
C THR A 16 -26.50 7.49 -1.87
N LEU A 17 -26.14 7.08 -3.10
CA LEU A 17 -25.28 5.92 -3.34
C LEU A 17 -23.77 6.25 -3.36
N SER A 18 -23.40 7.52 -3.16
CA SER A 18 -22.03 8.02 -3.42
C SER A 18 -21.14 8.19 -2.19
N CYS A 19 -21.33 7.41 -1.11
CA CYS A 19 -20.38 7.43 0.01
C CYS A 19 -20.14 6.04 0.60
N SER A 20 -19.67 5.12 -0.24
CA SER A 20 -19.00 3.92 0.26
C SER A 20 -17.56 4.30 0.60
N LYS A 21 -17.33 4.67 1.87
CA LYS A 21 -15.97 4.84 2.40
C LYS A 21 -15.35 3.44 2.46
N SER A 22 -14.55 3.09 1.47
CA SER A 22 -13.70 1.91 1.53
C SER A 22 -12.75 2.09 2.71
N ASN A 23 -13.06 1.43 3.83
CA ASN A 23 -12.09 1.23 4.89
C ASN A 23 -11.05 0.25 4.33
N ASP A 24 -10.09 0.77 3.57
CA ASP A 24 -8.87 0.05 3.22
C ASP A 24 -8.16 -0.28 4.52
N ARG A 25 -8.52 -1.42 5.11
CA ARG A 25 -7.81 -2.07 6.23
C ARG A 25 -6.51 -2.66 5.72
N ARG A 26 -5.72 -1.87 4.98
CA ARG A 26 -4.40 -2.29 4.58
C ARG A 26 -3.53 -2.23 5.83
N ALA A 27 -2.96 -3.38 6.20
CA ALA A 27 -2.02 -3.42 7.31
C ALA A 27 -0.92 -2.37 7.07
N PRO A 28 -0.49 -1.64 8.12
CA PRO A 28 0.60 -0.69 7.98
C PRO A 28 1.83 -1.43 7.46
N LEU A 29 2.47 -0.85 6.44
CA LEU A 29 3.69 -1.41 5.88
C LEU A 29 4.77 -1.43 6.95
N THR A 30 5.49 -2.54 7.04
CA THR A 30 6.70 -2.60 7.86
C THR A 30 7.76 -1.65 7.30
N GLU A 31 8.74 -1.27 8.12
CA GLU A 31 9.87 -0.45 7.67
C GLU A 31 10.58 -1.09 6.47
N ARG A 32 10.90 -2.38 6.55
CA ARG A 32 11.52 -3.13 5.46
C ARG A 32 10.70 -3.10 4.16
N GLN A 33 9.36 -3.16 4.27
CA GLN A 33 8.47 -3.07 3.11
C GLN A 33 8.47 -1.67 2.51
N ARG A 34 8.39 -0.62 3.33
CA ARG A 34 8.48 0.77 2.86
C ARG A 34 9.79 1.04 2.15
N ASP A 35 10.91 0.59 2.72
CA ASP A 35 12.24 0.79 2.12
C ASP A 35 12.38 0.03 0.80
N SER A 36 11.76 -1.16 0.69
CA SER A 36 11.75 -1.93 -0.55
C SER A 36 10.95 -1.25 -1.67
N ILE A 37 9.90 -0.51 -1.31
CA ILE A 37 9.12 0.30 -2.25
C ILE A 37 9.97 1.51 -2.64
N LEU A 38 10.52 2.23 -1.66
CA LEU A 38 11.38 3.40 -1.88
C LEU A 38 12.56 3.09 -2.81
N ALA A 39 13.17 1.92 -2.68
CA ALA A 39 14.27 1.47 -3.52
C ALA A 39 13.91 1.27 -5.00
N ARG A 40 12.61 1.13 -5.34
CA ARG A 40 12.12 0.91 -6.70
C ARG A 40 11.53 2.15 -7.34
N GLU A 41 11.34 3.21 -6.58
CA GLU A 41 10.80 4.46 -7.09
C GLU A 41 11.82 5.16 -8.01
N PRO A 42 11.36 5.91 -9.03
CA PRO A 42 12.22 6.67 -9.93
C PRO A 42 12.71 7.98 -9.29
N LEU A 43 13.15 7.89 -8.02
CA LEU A 43 13.70 9.02 -7.28
C LEU A 43 15.24 9.00 -7.39
N PRO A 44 15.89 10.16 -7.54
CA PRO A 44 17.35 10.23 -7.52
C PRO A 44 17.87 9.70 -6.17
N GLY A 45 18.76 8.70 -6.22
CA GLY A 45 19.33 8.07 -5.03
C GLY A 45 18.54 6.90 -4.44
N ALA A 46 17.35 6.57 -4.95
CA ALA A 46 16.56 5.40 -4.51
C ALA A 46 17.36 4.08 -4.57
N SER A 47 18.23 3.94 -5.56
CA SER A 47 19.09 2.76 -5.74
C SER A 47 20.06 2.53 -4.56
N VAL A 48 20.42 3.57 -3.81
CA VAL A 48 21.28 3.45 -2.61
C VAL A 48 20.54 2.70 -1.51
N VAL A 49 19.24 2.96 -1.32
CA VAL A 49 18.40 2.24 -0.36
C VAL A 49 18.34 0.76 -0.76
N GLY A 50 18.14 0.45 -2.04
CA GLY A 50 18.16 -0.91 -2.54
C GLY A 50 19.47 -1.66 -2.23
N ARG A 51 20.62 -1.01 -2.45
CA ARG A 51 21.93 -1.59 -2.12
C ARG A 51 22.14 -1.79 -0.62
N ALA A 52 21.71 -0.84 0.21
CA ALA A 52 21.79 -0.97 1.66
C ALA A 52 20.95 -2.15 2.18
N LEU A 53 19.76 -2.33 1.61
CA LEU A 53 18.90 -3.46 1.90
C LEU A 53 19.54 -4.80 1.50
N GLU A 54 20.19 -4.87 0.35
CA GLU A 54 20.89 -6.09 -0.11
C GLU A 54 22.07 -6.48 0.80
N VAL A 55 22.85 -5.49 1.26
CA VAL A 55 23.93 -5.70 2.22
C VAL A 55 23.38 -6.19 3.56
N SER A 56 22.28 -5.58 4.04
CA SER A 56 21.61 -5.98 5.27
C SER A 56 21.09 -7.41 5.19
N ASP A 57 20.40 -7.77 4.10
CA ASP A 57 19.88 -9.12 3.88
C ASP A 57 21.01 -10.15 3.82
N THR A 58 22.13 -9.81 3.17
CA THR A 58 23.32 -10.68 3.12
C THR A 58 23.91 -10.92 4.51
N ALA A 59 23.99 -9.88 5.34
CA ALA A 59 24.46 -10.00 6.72
C ALA A 59 23.52 -10.87 7.56
N ALA A 60 22.21 -10.70 7.41
CA ALA A 60 21.20 -11.52 8.09
C ALA A 60 21.31 -13.01 7.70
N VAL A 61 21.48 -13.32 6.42
CA VAL A 61 21.70 -14.70 5.93
C VAL A 61 22.98 -15.29 6.51
N ARG A 62 24.05 -14.50 6.61
CA ARG A 62 25.29 -14.95 7.23
C ARG A 62 25.11 -15.25 8.71
N ALA A 63 24.45 -14.37 9.45
CA ALA A 63 24.15 -14.56 10.87
C ALA A 63 23.30 -15.82 11.09
N ALA A 64 22.22 -15.98 10.32
CA ALA A 64 21.35 -17.16 10.40
C ALA A 64 22.12 -18.48 10.14
N ARG A 65 23.09 -18.47 9.22
CA ARG A 65 23.96 -19.65 9.02
C ARG A 65 24.81 -19.97 10.24
N ILE A 66 25.41 -18.95 10.87
CA ILE A 66 26.22 -19.13 12.08
C ILE A 66 25.33 -19.64 13.23
N ASP A 67 24.15 -19.05 13.42
CA ASP A 67 23.20 -19.45 14.47
C ASP A 67 22.65 -20.86 14.26
N SER A 68 22.61 -21.35 13.02
CA SER A 68 22.17 -22.71 12.69
C SER A 68 23.25 -23.79 12.88
N MET A 69 24.48 -23.41 13.25
CA MET A 69 25.53 -24.37 13.56
C MET A 69 25.35 -24.93 14.99
N PRO A 70 25.39 -26.26 15.17
CA PRO A 70 25.22 -26.91 16.47
C PRO A 70 26.41 -26.72 17.42
#